data_AF-A0A7V4JD73-F1
#
_entry.id   AF-A0A7V4JD73-F1
#
_cell.length_a   1.000
_cell.length_b   1.000
_cell.length_c   1.000
_cell.angle_alpha   90.00
_cell.angle_beta   90.00
_cell.angle_gamma   90.00
#
_symmetry.space_group_name_H-M   'P 1'
#
loop_
_entity.id
_entity.type
_entity.pdbx_description
1 polymer ?
#
loop_
_entity_poly.entity_id
_entity_poly.type
_entity_poly.pdbx_seq_one_letter_code
_entity_poly.pdbx_strand_id
1 'polypeptide(L)' 'MITRKGFKLIAAALYSARFTMRRPDHTDVCLRIANALSGSNPRFDRSRFLAACGCDGYHE' A
#
# COMPACT_ATOMS: atom_id res chain seq x y z
N MET A 1 15.53 5.62 2.38
CA MET A 1 14.51 6.38 1.61
C MET A 1 13.97 5.48 0.51
N ILE A 2 12.65 5.28 0.42
CA ILE A 2 12.06 4.44 -0.64
C ILE A 2 12.25 5.12 -2.00
N THR A 3 12.68 4.37 -3.01
CA THR A 3 12.78 4.88 -4.38
C THR A 3 11.45 4.72 -5.11
N ARG A 4 11.24 5.48 -6.18
CA ARG A 4 10.05 5.33 -7.04
C ARG A 4 9.90 3.91 -7.60
N LYS A 5 11.01 3.20 -7.84
CA LYS A 5 11.01 1.79 -8.25
C LYS A 5 10.51 0.88 -7.11
N GLY A 6 11.02 1.08 -5.89
CA GLY A 6 10.56 0.34 -4.70
C GLY A 6 9.07 0.52 -4.44
N PHE A 7 8.57 1.75 -4.54
CA PHE A 7 7.14 2.05 -4.43
C PHE A 7 6.30 1.20 -5.39
N LYS A 8 6.66 1.20 -6.69
CA LYS A 8 5.91 0.48 -7.72
C LYS A 8 5.94 -1.03 -7.50
N LEU A 9 7.09 -1.56 -7.09
CA LEU A 9 7.28 -2.99 -6.87
C LEU A 9 6.45 -3.49 -5.69
N ILE A 10 6.46 -2.75 -4.57
CA ILE A 10 5.65 -3.09 -3.39
C ILE A 10 4.16 -2.98 -3.72
N ALA A 11 3.72 -1.89 -4.36
CA ALA A 11 2.33 -1.71 -4.73
C ALA A 11 1.82 -2.82 -5.67
N ALA A 12 2.63 -3.22 -6.67
CA ALA A 12 2.28 -4.30 -7.59
C ALA A 12 2.20 -5.67 -6.89
N ALA A 13 3.09 -5.94 -5.93
CA ALA A 13 3.05 -7.17 -5.13
C ALA A 13 1.78 -7.23 -4.27
N LEU A 14 1.44 -6.13 -3.59
CA LEU A 14 0.23 -6.03 -2.78
C LEU A 14 -1.04 -6.12 -3.63
N TYR A 15 -1.05 -5.48 -4.80
CA TYR A 15 -2.17 -5.59 -5.74
C TYR A 15 -2.38 -7.04 -6.20
N SER A 16 -1.31 -7.80 -6.42
CA SER A 16 -1.42 -9.23 -6.77
C SER A 16 -1.90 -10.07 -5.58
N ALA A 17 -1.44 -9.77 -4.37
CA ALA A 17 -1.82 -10.50 -3.15
C ALA A 17 -3.32 -10.39 -2.80
N ARG A 18 -4.02 -9.35 -3.29
CA ARG A 18 -5.47 -9.19 -3.04
C ARG A 18 -6.33 -10.36 -3.52
N PHE A 19 -5.82 -11.15 -4.48
CA PHE A 19 -6.52 -12.32 -5.03
C PHE A 19 -6.32 -13.59 -4.18
N THR A 20 -5.29 -13.60 -3.32
CA THR A 20 -4.96 -14.75 -2.46
C THR A 20 -5.26 -14.49 -0.99
N MET A 21 -5.50 -13.24 -0.61
CA MET A 21 -5.86 -12.82 0.74
C MET A 21 -7.35 -12.46 0.83
N ARG A 22 -7.94 -12.60 2.03
CA ARG A 22 -9.27 -12.02 2.28
C ARG A 22 -9.14 -10.49 2.25
N ARG A 23 -10.18 -9.81 1.78
CA ARG A 23 -10.23 -8.35 1.68
C ARG A 23 -9.83 -7.60 2.97
N PRO A 24 -10.32 -7.96 4.18
CA PRO A 24 -9.90 -7.26 5.40
C PRO A 24 -8.41 -7.43 5.71
N ASP A 25 -7.87 -8.64 5.55
CA ASP A 25 -6.45 -8.92 5.78
C ASP A 25 -5.54 -8.17 4.79
N HIS A 26 -5.92 -8.17 3.50
CA HIS A 26 -5.22 -7.40 2.47
C HIS A 26 -5.18 -5.91 2.81
N THR A 27 -6.30 -5.37 3.29
CA THR A 27 -6.41 -3.95 3.61
C THR A 27 -5.58 -3.59 4.85
N ASP A 28 -5.61 -4.39 5.92
CA ASP A 28 -4.76 -4.18 7.10
C ASP A 28 -3.27 -4.18 6.73
N VAL A 29 -2.84 -5.14 5.90
CA VAL A 29 -1.45 -5.21 5.42
C VAL A 29 -1.07 -3.96 4.63
N CYS A 30 -1.92 -3.51 3.71
CA CYS A 30 -1.67 -2.30 2.92
C CYS A 30 -1.57 -1.06 3.82
N LEU A 31 -2.44 -0.93 4.82
CA LEU A 31 -2.44 0.19 5.78
C LEU A 31 -1.17 0.20 6.64
N ARG A 32 -0.77 -0.95 7.19
CA ARG A 32 0.45 -1.08 8.00
C ARG A 32 1.71 -0.70 7.23
N ILE A 33 1.83 -1.17 6.00
CA ILE A 33 2.95 -0.82 5.12
C ILE A 33 2.93 0.67 4.79
N ALA A 34 1.75 1.22 4.45
CA ALA A 34 1.63 2.63 4.14
C ALA A 34 2.02 3.54 5.33
N ASN A 35 1.64 3.15 6.56
CA ASN A 35 2.05 3.85 7.78
C ASN A 35 3.57 3.80 8.00
N ALA A 36 4.19 2.63 7.82
CA ALA A 36 5.64 2.48 7.94
C ALA A 36 6.39 3.34 6.89
N LEU A 37 5.89 3.38 5.65
CA LEU A 37 6.47 4.19 4.58
C LEU A 37 6.31 5.69 4.84
N SER A 38 5.18 6.11 5.40
CA SER A 38 4.94 7.49 5.80
C SER A 38 5.90 7.95 6.90
N GLY A 39 6.21 7.08 7.88
CA GLY A 39 7.19 7.38 8.93
C GLY A 39 8.62 7.53 8.42
N SER A 40 8.99 6.80 7.34
CA SER A 40 10.33 6.87 6.72
C SER A 40 10.47 7.92 5.62
N ASN A 41 9.37 8.46 5.08
CA ASN A 41 9.40 9.43 4.00
C ASN A 41 8.25 10.44 4.17
N PRO A 42 8.52 11.69 4.59
CA PRO A 42 7.47 12.70 4.79
C PRO A 42 6.80 13.13 3.48
N ARG A 43 7.39 12.83 2.31
CA ARG A 43 6.80 13.07 0.99
C ARG A 43 6.03 11.87 0.45
N PHE A 44 5.79 10.85 1.27
CA PHE A 44 5.07 9.66 0.85
C PHE A 44 3.57 9.96 0.69
N ASP A 45 3.05 9.72 -0.51
CA ASP A 45 1.64 9.89 -0.81
C ASP A 45 0.87 8.62 -0.47
N ARG A 46 0.34 8.58 0.76
CA ARG A 46 -0.36 7.41 1.32
C ARG A 46 -1.59 7.03 0.49
N SER A 47 -2.39 8.02 0.09
CA SER A 47 -3.61 7.79 -0.69
C SER A 47 -3.29 7.15 -2.03
N ARG A 48 -2.32 7.72 -2.76
CA ARG A 48 -1.87 7.17 -4.03
C ARG A 48 -1.28 5.76 -3.91
N PHE A 49 -0.59 5.46 -2.81
CA PHE A 49 -0.08 4.12 -2.56
C PHE A 49 -1.20 3.10 -2.35
N LEU A 50 -2.16 3.40 -1.49
CA LEU A 50 -3.28 2.51 -1.19
C LEU A 50 -4.13 2.24 -2.44
N ALA A 51 -4.40 3.27 -3.24
CA ALA A 51 -5.07 3.11 -4.54
C ALA A 51 -4.28 2.18 -5.47
N ALA A 52 -2.95 2.35 -5.56
CA ALA A 52 -2.08 1.48 -6.36
C ALA A 52 -2.02 0.03 -5.86
N CYS A 53 -2.24 -0.20 -4.56
CA CYS A 53 -2.36 -1.54 -3.98
C CYS A 53 -3.75 -2.17 -4.22
N GLY A 54 -4.72 -1.41 -4.74
CA GLY A 54 -6.09 -1.86 -4.96
C GLY A 54 -7.02 -1.65 -3.76
N CYS A 55 -6.67 -0.77 -2.82
CA CYS A 55 -7.48 -0.39 -1.65
C CYS A 55 -8.31 0.89 -1.88
N ASP A 56 -8.53 1.28 -3.14
CA ASP A 56 -9.39 2.41 -3.52
C ASP A 56 -10.83 2.10 -3.08
N GLY A 57 -11.31 2.81 -2.05
CA GLY A 57 -12.60 2.54 -1.41
C GLY A 57 -12.54 2.03 0.04
N TYR A 58 -11.35 1.93 0.65
CA TYR A 58 -11.28 1.87 2.12
C TYR A 58 -11.56 3.27 2.69
N HIS A 59 -12.81 3.50 3.08
CA HIS A 59 -13.16 4.57 4.02
C HIS A 59 -13.01 4.00 5.43
N GLU A 60 -12.12 4.59 6.21
CA GLU A 60 -12.15 4.44 7.67
C GLU A 60 -13.42 5.07 8.26
#